data_AF-A0A3D0JN49-F1
#
_entry.id   AF-A0A3D0JN49-F1
#
_cell.length_a   1.000
_cell.length_b   1.000
_cell.length_c   1.000
_cell.angle_alpha   90.00
_cell.angle_beta   90.00
_cell.angle_gamma   90.00
#
_symmetry.space_group_name_H-M   'P 1'
#
loop_
_entity.id
_entity.type
_entity.pdbx_description
1 polymer ?
#
loop_
_entity_poly.entity_id
_entity_poly.type
_entity_poly.pdbx_seq_one_letter_code
_entity_poly.pdbx_strand_id
1 'polypeptide(L)' 'SRSGKWTYVFFIDFIGHHRDPLIKDVLEKLAQEAVALKVLGSYPKAVL' A
#
# COMPACT_ATOMS: atom_id res chain seq x y z
N SER A 1 -28.55 -4.83 -16.72
CA SER A 1 -27.28 -4.15 -17.07
C SER A 1 -26.14 -4.80 -16.30
N ARG A 2 -25.19 -5.46 -16.97
CA ARG A 2 -24.10 -6.21 -16.31
C ARG A 2 -22.86 -5.32 -16.07
N SER A 3 -23.02 -4.15 -15.44
CA SER A 3 -21.87 -3.32 -15.07
C SER A 3 -21.37 -3.74 -13.68
N GLY A 4 -20.66 -4.87 -13.61
CA GLY A 4 -19.87 -5.20 -12.43
C GLY A 4 -18.88 -4.06 -12.18
N LYS A 5 -18.81 -3.54 -10.95
CA LYS A 5 -17.83 -2.51 -10.59
C LYS A 5 -16.44 -3.14 -10.72
N TRP A 6 -15.69 -2.71 -11.72
CA TRP A 6 -14.30 -3.13 -11.89
C TRP A 6 -13.45 -2.49 -10.79
N THR A 7 -12.58 -3.28 -10.17
CA THR A 7 -11.63 -2.81 -9.17
C THR A 7 -10.23 -2.82 -9.78
N TYR A 8 -9.50 -1.73 -9.57
CA TYR A 8 -8.08 -1.66 -9.93
C TYR A 8 -7.24 -2.12 -8.75
N VAL A 9 -6.21 -2.91 -9.06
CA VAL A 9 -5.21 -3.37 -8.09
C VAL A 9 -3.88 -2.74 -8.47
N PHE A 10 -3.25 -2.08 -7.50
CA PHE A 10 -1.96 -1.43 -7.69
C PHE A 10 -0.91 -2.12 -6.80
N PHE A 11 0.29 -2.30 -7.36
CA PHE A 11 1.49 -2.66 -6.61
C PHE A 11 2.37 -1.42 -6.53
N ILE A 12 2.76 -1.04 -5.31
CA ILE A 12 3.45 0.22 -5.04
C ILE A 12 4.63 -0.08 -4.12
N ASP A 13 5.82 0.29 -4.58
CA ASP A 13 7.03 0.35 -3.77
C ASP A 13 7.40 1.81 -3.50
N PHE A 14 7.85 2.10 -2.28
CA PHE A 14 8.35 3.41 -1.89
C PHE A 14 9.47 3.28 -0.86
N ILE A 15 10.24 4.36 -0.66
CA ILE A 15 11.33 4.38 0.32
C ILE A 15 10.76 4.65 1.71
N GLY A 16 11.05 3.75 2.65
CA GLY A 16 10.68 3.86 4.06
C GLY A 16 10.43 2.48 4.67
N HIS A 17 10.23 2.43 5.97
CA HIS A 17 9.83 1.21 6.68
C HIS A 17 8.39 1.35 7.17
N HIS A 18 7.58 0.28 7.08
CA HIS A 18 6.18 0.30 7.56
C HIS A 18 6.03 0.54 9.08
N ARG A 19 7.14 0.58 9.82
CA ARG A 19 7.20 0.86 11.26
C ARG A 19 7.57 2.32 11.55
N ASP A 20 7.99 3.07 10.54
CA ASP A 20 8.29 4.48 10.68
C ASP A 20 6.97 5.22 10.96
N PRO A 21 6.91 6.13 11.96
CA PRO A 21 5.66 6.78 12.35
C PRO A 21 4.92 7.43 11.18
N LEU A 22 5.65 8.18 10.34
CA LEU A 22 5.09 8.83 9.16
C LEU A 22 4.46 7.83 8.17
N ILE A 23 5.13 6.71 7.91
CA ILE A 23 4.66 5.70 6.96
C ILE A 23 3.46 4.94 7.54
N LYS A 24 3.51 4.63 8.83
CA LYS A 24 2.39 4.01 9.54
C LYS A 24 1.14 4.87 9.43
N ASP A 25 1.23 6.17 9.70
CA ASP A 25 0.11 7.11 9.60
C ASP A 25 -0.46 7.17 8.17
N VAL A 26 0.39 7.11 7.15
CA VAL A 26 -0.04 7.07 5.74
C VAL A 26 -0.76 5.76 5.41
N LEU A 27 -0.23 4.61 5.84
CA LEU A 27 -0.85 3.31 5.63
C LEU A 27 -2.22 3.21 6.33
N GLU A 28 -2.34 3.77 7.53
CA GLU A 28 -3.61 3.82 8.27
C GLU A 28 -4.67 4.66 7.53
N LYS A 29 -4.27 5.81 6.97
CA LYS A 29 -5.17 6.64 6.14
C LYS A 29 -5.59 5.92 4.86
N LEU A 30 -4.64 5.30 4.15
CA LEU A 30 -4.92 4.55 2.92
C LEU A 30 -5.86 3.37 3.17
N ALA A 31 -5.74 2.70 4.32
CA ALA A 31 -6.64 1.60 4.69
C ALA A 31 -8.10 2.02 4.86
N GLN A 32 -8.38 3.31 5.13
CA GLN A 32 -9.75 3.84 5.21
C GLN A 32 -10.36 4.16 3.83
N GLU A 33 -9.52 4.44 2.83
CA GLU A 33 -9.97 4.86 1.50
C GLU A 33 -9.99 3.70 0.48
N ALA A 34 -9.07 2.74 0.62
CA ALA A 34 -8.95 1.61 -0.28
C ALA A 34 -9.95 0.50 0.05
N VAL A 35 -10.45 -0.19 -0.99
CA VAL A 35 -11.28 -1.40 -0.84
C VAL A 35 -10.54 -2.49 -0.06
N ALA A 36 -9.23 -2.59 -0.28
CA ALA A 36 -8.33 -3.45 0.47
C ALA A 36 -6.91 -2.89 0.40
N LEU A 37 -6.16 -3.04 1.50
CA LEU A 37 -4.74 -2.74 1.58
C LEU A 37 -4.02 -3.94 2.19
N LYS A 38 -2.93 -4.38 1.54
CA LYS A 38 -2.06 -5.43 2.05
C LYS A 38 -0.61 -4.96 2.03
N VAL A 39 0.01 -4.91 3.20
CA VAL A 39 1.45 -4.65 3.33
C VAL A 39 2.21 -5.95 3.09
N LEU A 40 3.06 -5.99 2.06
CA LEU A 40 3.87 -7.16 1.71
C LEU A 40 5.18 -7.25 2.51
N GLY A 41 5.58 -6.16 3.17
CA GLY A 41 6.77 -6.07 4.00
C GLY A 41 7.65 -4.89 3.63
N SER A 42 8.67 -4.65 4.44
CA SER A 42 9.75 -3.71 4.15
C SER A 42 11.03 -4.52 4.01
N TYR A 43 11.86 -4.20 3.03
CA TYR A 43 13.09 -4.94 2.73
C TYR A 43 14.26 -3.97 2.47
N PRO A 44 15.52 -4.37 2.74
CA PRO A 44 16.68 -3.55 2.44
C PRO A 44 16.76 -3.27 0.94
N LYS A 45 17.02 -2.01 0.58
CA LYS A 45 17.29 -1.65 -0.81
C LYS A 45 18.62 -2.28 -1.24
N ALA A 46 18.61 -3.02 -2.34
CA ALA A 46 19.83 -3.54 -2.92
C ALA A 46 20.76 -2.39 -3.34
N VAL A 47 22.03 -2.49 -2.97
CA VAL A 47 23.11 -1.66 -3.49
C VAL A 47 23.84 -2.48 -4.56
N LEU A 48 23.98 -1.91 -5.75
CA LEU A 48 24.85 -2.40 -6.82
C LEU A 48 26.19 -1.68 -6.74
#